data_AF-A0A3B0TSX4-F1
#
_entry.id   AF-A0A3B0TSX4-F1
#
_cell.length_a   1.000
_cell.length_b   1.000
_cell.length_c   1.000
_cell.angle_alpha   90.00
_cell.angle_beta   90.00
_cell.angle_gamma   90.00
#
_symmetry.space_group_name_H-M   'P 1'
#
loop_
_entity.id
_entity.type
_entity.pdbx_description
1 polymer ?
#
loop_
_entity_poly.entity_id
_entity_poly.type
_entity_poly.pdbx_seq_one_letter_code
_entity_poly.pdbx_strand_id
1 'polypeptide(L)'
;MPAASIERIEVLRDGAAAQYGSDAIAGVINIVLKRSTNELTVNVTNGAYFSKNSNDQTGGSDGNTTNISANYGLELGDKGGFINFTGDFDVRDEYSRMKEFEGGIFNLYNTVERVADNAGYDITQLLDDDVSDVIQYGNAAGLGLPLNATKADLQSILSADNTTAELTARGLTRSDFNMRVGQSALRGGRFFANFSLPLNDDGTELYSFAGVSSRVGNSAGFYRLPSQNRTYTPAYINGFLPEINSAINDKSFSVGIKGKVSDWDVDFSNTYGKNEFLYTIGNTFNASMQSASPTTFDAGGFSFAQNTTNLDISKFYEDTMSGFNVAFGAEYRVETYEIYAGEEGSYAQYTADGQVITLPSQNPSVDFFDRARPGGSQVFPGFSP
;
A
#
# COMPACT_ATOMS: atom_id res chain seq x y z
N MET A 1 -3.90 -16.42 5.30
CA MET A 1 -3.35 -17.80 5.28
C MET A 1 -2.60 -18.04 3.96
N PRO A 2 -1.45 -18.74 3.95
CA PRO A 2 -0.72 -19.11 2.74
C PRO A 2 -1.48 -20.09 1.83
N ALA A 3 -1.30 -20.02 0.51
CA ALA A 3 -1.87 -21.03 -0.39
C ALA A 3 -1.26 -22.42 -0.16
N ALA A 4 -0.02 -22.49 0.30
CA ALA A 4 0.71 -23.74 0.53
C ALA A 4 0.15 -24.61 1.68
N SER A 5 -0.71 -24.06 2.55
CA SER A 5 -1.39 -24.80 3.62
C SER A 5 -2.68 -25.48 3.14
N ILE A 6 -3.14 -25.16 1.93
CA ILE A 6 -4.38 -25.68 1.35
C ILE A 6 -4.08 -27.03 0.70
N GLU A 7 -4.91 -28.03 1.03
CA GLU A 7 -4.94 -29.33 0.38
C GLU A 7 -5.84 -29.26 -0.86
N ARG A 8 -7.06 -28.73 -0.69
CA ARG A 8 -8.03 -28.53 -1.77
C ARG A 8 -9.07 -27.48 -1.41
N ILE A 9 -9.79 -27.00 -2.42
CA ILE A 9 -10.93 -26.08 -2.28
C ILE A 9 -12.16 -26.76 -2.86
N GLU A 10 -13.24 -26.75 -2.09
CA GLU A 10 -14.55 -27.26 -2.48
C GLU A 10 -15.50 -26.06 -2.66
N VAL A 11 -16.25 -26.04 -3.76
CA VAL A 11 -17.14 -24.91 -4.11
C VAL A 11 -18.55 -25.43 -4.33
N LEU A 12 -19.47 -24.94 -3.50
CA LEU A 12 -20.92 -25.13 -3.63
C LEU A 12 -21.50 -23.83 -4.19
N ARG A 13 -22.22 -23.91 -5.30
CA ARG A 13 -22.75 -22.72 -6.01
C ARG A 13 -24.21 -22.41 -5.67
N ASP A 14 -24.84 -23.27 -4.88
CA ASP A 14 -26.21 -23.11 -4.42
C ASP A 14 -26.22 -22.58 -2.99
N GLY A 15 -27.29 -21.87 -2.62
CA GLY A 15 -27.47 -21.38 -1.25
C GLY A 15 -27.49 -22.55 -0.26
N ALA A 16 -26.59 -22.50 0.72
CA ALA A 16 -26.39 -23.56 1.71
C ALA A 16 -26.53 -23.03 3.15
N ALA A 17 -27.38 -22.02 3.34
CA ALA A 17 -27.55 -21.34 4.61
C ALA A 17 -27.98 -22.25 5.76
N ALA A 18 -28.71 -23.34 5.47
CA ALA A 18 -29.12 -24.34 6.45
C ALA A 18 -27.96 -25.20 6.99
N GLN A 19 -26.81 -25.22 6.32
CA GLN A 19 -25.65 -26.04 6.70
C GLN A 19 -24.42 -25.20 7.07
N TYR A 20 -24.29 -23.98 6.53
CA TYR A 20 -23.11 -23.13 6.68
C TYR A 20 -23.40 -21.74 7.27
N GLY A 21 -24.63 -21.50 7.77
CA GLY A 21 -25.03 -20.24 8.40
C GLY A 21 -25.62 -19.21 7.45
N SER A 22 -26.13 -18.10 8.00
CA SER A 22 -26.94 -17.11 7.27
C SER A 22 -26.26 -16.47 6.06
N ASP A 23 -24.94 -16.47 6.03
CA ASP A 23 -24.14 -15.80 4.99
C ASP A 23 -24.01 -16.65 3.71
N ALA A 24 -24.37 -17.94 3.75
CA ALA A 24 -24.29 -18.86 2.61
C ALA A 24 -25.49 -18.76 1.65
N ILE A 25 -25.80 -17.54 1.17
CA ILE A 25 -26.92 -17.27 0.26
C ILE A 25 -26.59 -17.61 -1.20
N ALA A 26 -25.37 -17.26 -1.65
CA ALA A 26 -24.94 -17.38 -3.04
C ALA A 26 -24.03 -18.60 -3.32
N GLY A 27 -23.75 -19.40 -2.29
CA GLY A 27 -22.78 -20.49 -2.35
C GLY A 27 -21.87 -20.54 -1.13
N VAL A 28 -21.01 -21.56 -1.09
CA VAL A 28 -20.03 -21.80 -0.03
C VAL A 28 -18.70 -22.19 -0.67
N ILE A 29 -17.62 -21.61 -0.15
CA ILE A 29 -16.25 -22.03 -0.44
C ILE A 29 -15.71 -22.68 0.83
N ASN A 30 -15.48 -23.99 0.78
CA ASN A 30 -14.84 -24.72 1.85
C ASN A 30 -13.36 -24.93 1.53
N ILE A 31 -12.49 -24.51 2.44
CA ILE A 31 -11.04 -24.63 2.28
C ILE A 31 -10.54 -25.76 3.17
N VAL A 32 -10.06 -26.83 2.56
CA VAL A 32 -9.52 -27.99 3.28
C VAL A 32 -8.02 -27.83 3.42
N LEU A 33 -7.53 -27.90 4.65
CA LEU A 33 -6.12 -27.70 4.99
C LEU A 33 -5.35 -29.01 5.01
N LYS A 34 -4.04 -28.89 4.78
CA LYS A 34 -3.07 -29.98 4.90
C LYS A 34 -3.04 -30.54 6.32
N ARG A 35 -2.88 -31.86 6.39
CA ARG A 35 -2.85 -32.63 7.64
C ARG A 35 -1.70 -33.64 7.69
N SER A 36 -0.87 -33.70 6.64
CA SER A 36 0.26 -34.62 6.61
C SER A 36 1.23 -34.32 7.76
N THR A 37 1.73 -35.39 8.37
CA THR A 37 2.66 -35.36 9.50
C THR A 37 3.96 -36.02 9.09
N ASN A 38 5.07 -35.60 9.70
CA ASN A 38 6.41 -36.13 9.44
C ASN A 38 6.83 -36.04 7.96
N GLU A 39 6.23 -35.12 7.21
CA GLU A 39 6.51 -34.85 5.80
C GLU A 39 6.80 -33.36 5.62
N LEU A 40 7.95 -33.05 5.02
CA LEU A 40 8.32 -31.69 4.64
C LEU A 40 7.98 -31.47 3.17
N THR A 41 7.04 -30.55 2.90
CA THR A 41 6.81 -30.03 1.55
C THR A 41 7.46 -28.66 1.41
N VAL A 42 8.30 -28.47 0.39
CA VAL A 42 8.86 -27.16 0.02
C VAL A 42 8.48 -26.85 -1.41
N ASN A 43 7.96 -25.65 -1.64
CA ASN A 43 7.67 -25.14 -2.99
C ASN A 43 8.48 -23.87 -3.24
N VAL A 44 9.05 -23.78 -4.45
CA VAL A 44 9.75 -22.60 -4.93
C VAL A 44 9.18 -22.25 -6.29
N THR A 45 8.59 -21.06 -6.40
CA THR A 45 8.06 -20.52 -7.66
C THR A 45 8.84 -19.27 -8.02
N ASN A 46 9.29 -19.18 -9.27
CA ASN A 46 9.93 -17.98 -9.82
C ASN A 46 9.27 -17.60 -11.14
N GLY A 47 9.21 -16.30 -11.43
CA GLY A 47 8.64 -15.77 -12.66
C GLY A 47 9.25 -14.43 -13.05
N ALA A 48 9.05 -14.02 -14.31
CA ALA A 48 9.41 -12.72 -14.84
C ALA A 48 8.55 -12.43 -16.08
N TYR A 49 8.42 -11.15 -16.44
CA TYR A 49 7.73 -10.73 -17.65
C TYR A 49 8.73 -10.44 -18.76
N PHE A 50 8.57 -11.08 -19.92
CA PHE A 50 9.37 -10.82 -21.11
C PHE A 50 8.59 -9.98 -22.09
N SER A 51 9.07 -8.78 -22.40
CA SER A 51 8.37 -7.86 -23.28
C SER A 51 9.35 -6.92 -23.96
N LYS A 52 9.03 -6.50 -25.19
CA LYS A 52 9.70 -5.36 -25.85
C LYS A 52 9.47 -4.02 -25.13
N ASN A 53 8.44 -3.96 -24.27
CA ASN A 53 8.09 -2.78 -23.48
C ASN A 53 8.66 -2.85 -22.04
N SER A 54 9.49 -3.84 -21.74
CA SER A 54 10.21 -3.93 -20.45
C SER A 54 11.39 -2.96 -20.42
N ASN A 55 11.92 -2.67 -19.22
CA ASN A 55 13.12 -1.85 -19.00
C ASN A 55 13.09 -0.53 -19.80
N ASP A 56 12.15 0.36 -19.47
CA ASP A 56 11.98 1.65 -20.17
C ASP A 56 11.86 1.51 -21.71
N GLN A 57 11.09 0.50 -22.14
CA GLN A 57 10.84 0.19 -23.56
C GLN A 57 12.10 -0.28 -24.33
N THR A 58 13.17 -0.69 -23.64
CA THR A 58 14.37 -1.27 -24.27
C THR A 58 14.27 -2.79 -24.48
N GLY A 59 13.28 -3.41 -23.84
CA GLY A 59 12.99 -4.83 -23.98
C GLY A 59 13.65 -5.70 -22.90
N GLY A 60 13.63 -7.02 -23.10
CA GLY A 60 14.18 -7.99 -22.16
C GLY A 60 13.16 -8.46 -21.13
N SER A 61 13.58 -8.59 -19.87
CA SER A 61 12.74 -9.07 -18.76
C SER A 61 12.73 -8.11 -17.59
N ASP A 62 11.60 -8.03 -16.89
CA ASP A 62 11.43 -7.29 -15.63
C ASP A 62 10.28 -7.87 -14.78
N GLY A 63 10.02 -7.26 -13.62
CA GLY A 63 8.92 -7.65 -12.73
C GLY A 63 9.07 -9.06 -12.15
N ASN A 64 10.30 -9.43 -11.80
CA ASN A 64 10.62 -10.75 -11.29
C ASN A 64 9.80 -11.06 -10.03
N THR A 65 9.38 -12.32 -9.89
CA THR A 65 8.69 -12.83 -8.71
C THR A 65 9.42 -14.05 -8.17
N THR A 66 9.48 -14.14 -6.85
CA THR A 66 9.95 -15.32 -6.13
C THR A 66 9.00 -15.59 -4.99
N ASN A 67 8.52 -16.83 -4.89
CA ASN A 67 7.77 -17.31 -3.75
C ASN A 67 8.39 -18.60 -3.23
N ILE A 68 8.63 -18.65 -1.93
CA ILE A 68 9.15 -19.84 -1.24
C ILE A 68 8.16 -20.16 -0.12
N SER A 69 7.66 -21.39 -0.11
CA SER A 69 6.80 -21.86 0.97
C SER A 69 7.25 -23.23 1.47
N ALA A 70 7.01 -23.47 2.75
CA ALA A 70 7.31 -24.72 3.41
C ALA A 70 6.14 -25.14 4.30
N ASN A 71 5.84 -26.44 4.31
CA ASN A 71 4.82 -27.04 5.15
C ASN A 71 5.41 -28.25 5.88
N TYR A 72 5.13 -28.37 7.18
CA TYR A 72 5.53 -29.53 7.97
C TYR A 72 4.54 -29.77 9.12
N GLY A 73 4.17 -31.03 9.34
CA GLY A 73 3.28 -31.43 10.42
C GLY A 73 3.93 -32.35 11.45
N LEU A 74 3.47 -32.23 12.70
CA LEU A 74 3.81 -33.08 13.83
C LEU A 74 2.58 -33.84 14.30
N GLU A 75 2.75 -35.12 14.60
CA GLU A 75 1.71 -35.92 15.25
C GLU A 75 1.55 -35.50 16.71
N LEU A 76 0.31 -35.53 17.20
CA LEU A 76 -0.05 -35.15 18.56
C LEU A 76 -1.01 -36.17 19.17
N GLY A 77 -0.56 -36.77 20.27
CA GLY A 77 -1.32 -37.80 20.99
C GLY A 77 -1.44 -39.11 20.23
N ASP A 78 -2.00 -40.12 20.90
CA ASP A 78 -2.08 -41.49 20.36
C ASP A 78 -3.32 -41.72 19.49
N LYS A 79 -4.18 -40.69 19.34
CA LYS A 79 -5.47 -40.77 18.65
C LYS A 79 -5.49 -40.11 17.27
N GLY A 80 -4.31 -39.89 16.69
CA GLY A 80 -4.18 -39.30 15.34
C GLY A 80 -4.37 -37.79 15.27
N GLY A 81 -4.15 -37.08 16.38
CA GLY A 81 -4.09 -35.62 16.37
C GLY A 81 -2.84 -35.12 15.65
N PHE A 82 -2.84 -33.84 15.28
CA PHE A 82 -1.72 -33.20 14.60
C PHE A 82 -1.66 -31.70 14.86
N ILE A 83 -0.48 -31.13 14.66
CA ILE A 83 -0.29 -29.71 14.38
C ILE A 83 0.53 -29.57 13.11
N ASN A 84 0.05 -28.73 12.20
CA ASN A 84 0.69 -28.50 10.91
C ASN A 84 1.05 -27.01 10.79
N PHE A 85 2.25 -26.74 10.31
CA PHE A 85 2.81 -25.41 10.18
C PHE A 85 3.09 -25.12 8.71
N THR A 86 2.75 -23.91 8.26
CA THR A 86 3.06 -23.42 6.93
C THR A 86 3.71 -22.04 7.02
N GLY A 87 4.89 -21.91 6.43
CA GLY A 87 5.57 -20.64 6.20
C GLY A 87 5.55 -20.29 4.72
N ASP A 88 5.47 -19.01 4.41
CA ASP A 88 5.45 -18.49 3.05
C ASP A 88 6.13 -17.12 3.00
N PHE A 89 6.96 -16.92 1.99
CA PHE A 89 7.66 -15.68 1.73
C PHE A 89 7.60 -15.36 0.24
N ASP A 90 7.11 -14.16 -0.09
CA ASP A 90 6.98 -13.68 -1.46
C ASP A 90 7.70 -12.35 -1.67
N VAL A 91 8.41 -12.25 -2.79
CA VAL A 91 9.00 -11.02 -3.30
C VAL A 91 8.53 -10.85 -4.74
N ARG A 92 8.18 -9.62 -5.08
CA ARG A 92 7.81 -9.23 -6.43
C ARG A 92 8.40 -7.87 -6.72
N ASP A 93 9.20 -7.81 -7.76
CA ASP A 93 9.76 -6.58 -8.26
C ASP A 93 8.70 -5.76 -9.00
N GLU A 94 8.92 -4.45 -9.00
CA GLU A 94 8.13 -3.55 -9.81
C GLU A 94 8.48 -3.64 -11.29
N TYR A 95 7.57 -3.13 -12.11
CA TYR A 95 7.86 -2.81 -13.50
C TYR A 95 7.05 -1.60 -13.94
N SER A 96 7.57 -0.85 -14.90
CA SER A 96 6.86 0.24 -15.57
C SER A 96 6.63 -0.09 -17.04
N ARG A 97 5.54 0.43 -17.59
CA ARG A 97 5.18 0.39 -19.00
C ARG A 97 4.98 1.78 -19.58
N MET A 98 5.33 2.82 -18.82
CA MET A 98 5.26 4.20 -19.26
C MET A 98 6.28 4.44 -20.39
N LYS A 99 5.91 5.33 -21.32
CA LYS A 99 6.81 5.96 -22.29
C LYS A 99 7.21 7.35 -21.79
N GLU A 100 8.20 7.92 -22.44
CA GLU A 100 8.67 9.28 -22.19
C GLU A 100 7.53 10.30 -22.05
N PHE A 101 7.63 11.13 -21.02
CA PHE A 101 6.73 12.26 -20.83
C PHE A 101 6.97 13.33 -21.91
N GLU A 102 5.92 13.67 -22.67
CA GLU A 102 6.02 14.59 -23.81
C GLU A 102 5.67 16.06 -23.48
N GLY A 103 5.13 16.33 -22.28
CA GLY A 103 4.76 17.68 -21.85
C GLY A 103 5.94 18.58 -21.45
N GLY A 104 5.62 19.80 -21.02
CA GLY A 104 6.59 20.74 -20.44
C GLY A 104 7.05 20.28 -19.05
N ILE A 105 8.36 20.21 -18.85
CA ILE A 105 9.01 19.78 -17.60
C ILE A 105 9.56 21.00 -16.87
N PHE A 106 10.28 21.84 -17.61
CA PHE A 106 10.95 23.04 -17.12
C PHE A 106 10.43 24.29 -17.81
N ASN A 107 10.45 25.40 -17.08
CA ASN A 107 10.30 26.74 -17.65
C ASN A 107 11.60 27.55 -17.50
N LEU A 108 11.60 28.78 -18.02
CA LEU A 108 12.75 29.68 -17.91
C LEU A 108 13.09 30.03 -16.46
N TYR A 109 12.14 30.06 -15.52
CA TYR A 109 12.46 30.24 -14.09
C TYR A 109 13.34 29.10 -13.57
N ASN A 110 13.09 27.85 -13.95
CA ASN A 110 13.97 26.74 -13.57
C ASN A 110 15.40 26.86 -14.14
N THR A 111 15.58 27.64 -15.22
CA THR A 111 16.92 27.96 -15.76
C THR A 111 17.65 28.93 -14.82
N VAL A 112 16.93 29.93 -14.28
CA VAL A 112 17.47 30.86 -13.27
C VAL A 112 17.90 30.08 -12.03
N GLU A 113 17.03 29.21 -11.51
CA GLU A 113 17.32 28.37 -10.34
C GLU A 113 18.57 27.53 -10.55
N ARG A 114 18.72 26.86 -11.71
CA ARG A 114 19.92 26.05 -12.01
C ARG A 114 21.20 26.89 -12.05
N VAL A 115 21.15 28.06 -12.68
CA VAL A 115 22.34 28.92 -12.81
C VAL A 115 22.74 29.50 -11.46
N ALA A 116 21.77 29.85 -10.61
CA ALA A 116 22.01 30.28 -9.24
C ALA A 116 22.59 29.13 -8.37
N ASP A 117 21.98 27.95 -8.41
CA ASP A 117 22.43 26.76 -7.67
C ASP A 117 23.86 26.35 -8.07
N ASN A 118 24.17 26.33 -9.37
CA ASN A 118 25.52 26.07 -9.88
C ASN A 118 26.55 27.12 -9.44
N ALA A 119 26.10 28.34 -9.13
CA ALA A 119 26.95 29.41 -8.57
C ALA A 119 27.11 29.31 -7.04
N GLY A 120 26.47 28.31 -6.39
CA GLY A 120 26.47 28.12 -4.95
C GLY A 120 25.55 29.08 -4.19
N TYR A 121 24.58 29.69 -4.88
CA TYR A 121 23.60 30.59 -4.26
C TYR A 121 22.47 29.80 -3.60
N ASP A 122 21.97 30.32 -2.47
CA ASP A 122 20.80 29.76 -1.79
C ASP A 122 19.52 30.08 -2.55
N ILE A 123 19.05 29.14 -3.38
CA ILE A 123 17.88 29.33 -4.23
C ILE A 123 16.55 29.48 -3.47
N THR A 124 16.52 29.31 -2.13
CA THR A 124 15.33 29.67 -1.34
C THR A 124 15.05 31.18 -1.38
N GLN A 125 16.08 32.00 -1.57
CA GLN A 125 15.98 33.45 -1.67
C GLN A 125 15.36 33.91 -3.01
N LEU A 126 15.39 33.08 -4.06
CA LEU A 126 14.76 33.42 -5.36
C LEU A 126 13.22 33.45 -5.32
N LEU A 127 12.61 33.00 -4.21
CA LEU A 127 11.17 32.92 -4.04
C LEU A 127 10.56 34.18 -3.44
N ASP A 128 11.39 35.14 -2.99
CA ASP A 128 10.92 36.38 -2.39
C ASP A 128 10.41 37.38 -3.45
N ASP A 129 10.05 38.58 -2.98
CA ASP A 129 9.60 39.68 -3.84
C ASP A 129 10.77 40.57 -4.34
N ASP A 130 12.00 40.37 -3.83
CA ASP A 130 13.21 41.04 -4.30
C ASP A 130 13.77 40.31 -5.51
N VAL A 131 13.29 40.70 -6.69
CA VAL A 131 13.66 40.05 -7.94
C VAL A 131 15.06 40.39 -8.46
N SER A 132 15.90 41.11 -7.69
CA SER A 132 17.25 41.48 -8.12
C SER A 132 18.12 40.25 -8.41
N ASP A 133 18.05 39.22 -7.56
CA ASP A 133 18.77 37.96 -7.76
C ASP A 133 18.20 37.16 -8.93
N VAL A 134 16.88 37.16 -9.13
CA VAL A 134 16.24 36.55 -10.31
C VAL A 134 16.73 37.19 -11.60
N ILE A 135 16.84 38.53 -11.63
CA ILE A 135 17.38 39.28 -12.76
C ILE A 135 18.87 38.97 -12.96
N GLN A 136 19.66 38.95 -11.89
CA GLN A 136 21.09 38.66 -11.94
C GLN A 136 21.36 37.29 -12.57
N TYR A 137 20.75 36.23 -12.03
CA TYR A 137 20.99 34.87 -12.50
C TYR A 137 20.30 34.57 -13.83
N GLY A 138 19.15 35.20 -14.12
CA GLY A 138 18.54 35.13 -15.45
C GLY A 138 19.40 35.79 -16.52
N ASN A 139 20.07 36.90 -16.22
CA ASN A 139 21.03 37.51 -17.13
C ASN A 139 22.34 36.72 -17.25
N ALA A 140 22.81 36.09 -16.16
CA ALA A 140 23.91 35.14 -16.22
C ALA A 140 23.58 33.91 -17.09
N ALA A 141 22.30 33.51 -17.13
CA ALA A 141 21.78 32.49 -18.03
C ALA A 141 21.58 32.97 -19.48
N GLY A 142 21.81 34.25 -19.78
CA GLY A 142 21.66 34.82 -21.11
C GLY A 142 20.23 35.21 -21.51
N LEU A 143 19.31 35.36 -20.54
CA LEU A 143 17.89 35.66 -20.82
C LEU A 143 17.59 37.12 -21.17
N GLY A 144 18.52 38.04 -20.87
CA GLY A 144 18.34 39.47 -21.20
C GLY A 144 17.18 40.14 -20.46
N LEU A 145 16.98 39.80 -19.18
CA LEU A 145 15.95 40.34 -18.32
C LEU A 145 16.18 41.85 -18.06
N PRO A 146 15.15 42.71 -18.19
CA PRO A 146 15.28 44.13 -17.89
C PRO A 146 15.65 44.38 -16.42
N LEU A 147 16.63 45.27 -16.17
CA LEU A 147 17.13 45.55 -14.82
C LEU A 147 16.09 46.21 -13.89
N ASN A 148 15.03 46.77 -14.46
CA ASN A 148 13.91 47.41 -13.75
C ASN A 148 12.60 46.62 -13.89
N ALA A 149 12.67 45.35 -14.32
CA ALA A 149 11.49 44.50 -14.44
C ALA A 149 10.85 44.27 -13.06
N THR A 150 9.53 44.35 -13.00
CA THR A 150 8.77 43.95 -11.80
C THR A 150 8.64 42.43 -11.73
N LYS A 151 8.25 41.88 -10.57
CA LYS A 151 7.92 40.45 -10.42
C LYS A 151 6.87 40.00 -11.45
N ALA A 152 5.84 40.81 -11.69
CA ALA A 152 4.82 40.50 -12.71
C ALA A 152 5.39 40.44 -14.14
N ASP A 153 6.30 41.34 -14.49
CA ASP A 153 6.99 41.31 -15.80
C ASP A 153 7.81 40.01 -15.94
N LEU A 154 8.53 39.65 -14.89
CA LEU A 154 9.36 38.45 -14.86
C LEU A 154 8.53 37.17 -14.86
N GLN A 155 7.41 37.09 -14.14
CA GLN A 155 6.51 35.95 -14.18
C GLN A 155 5.99 35.68 -15.61
N SER A 156 5.64 36.75 -16.34
CA SER A 156 5.21 36.64 -17.74
C SER A 156 6.31 36.03 -18.61
N ILE A 157 7.54 36.56 -18.50
CA ILE A 157 8.70 36.10 -19.29
C ILE A 157 9.11 34.67 -18.89
N LEU A 158 9.29 34.42 -17.59
CA LEU A 158 9.92 33.22 -17.06
C LEU A 158 9.00 31.98 -17.04
N SER A 159 7.71 32.17 -17.32
CA SER A 159 6.73 31.08 -17.44
C SER A 159 6.89 30.25 -18.72
N ALA A 160 7.62 30.74 -19.73
CA ALA A 160 7.81 30.06 -21.00
C ALA A 160 8.54 28.72 -20.83
N ASP A 161 8.11 27.70 -21.59
CA ASP A 161 8.73 26.37 -21.61
C ASP A 161 10.20 26.46 -22.06
N ASN A 162 11.09 25.83 -21.30
CA ASN A 162 12.51 25.72 -21.64
C ASN A 162 13.04 24.28 -21.51
N THR A 163 12.14 23.29 -21.63
CA THR A 163 12.41 21.87 -21.36
C THR A 163 13.59 21.34 -22.16
N THR A 164 13.63 21.54 -23.48
CA THR A 164 14.70 20.99 -24.33
C THR A 164 16.08 21.51 -23.96
N ALA A 165 16.19 22.82 -23.67
CA ALA A 165 17.46 23.43 -23.29
C ALA A 165 17.90 22.96 -21.89
N GLU A 166 16.96 22.89 -20.93
CA GLU A 166 17.26 22.44 -19.57
C GLU A 166 17.64 20.96 -19.50
N LEU A 167 16.97 20.09 -20.25
CA LEU A 167 17.37 18.68 -20.37
C LEU A 167 18.81 18.56 -20.87
N THR A 168 19.16 19.30 -21.93
CA THR A 168 20.52 19.32 -22.48
C THR A 168 21.53 19.86 -21.46
N ALA A 169 21.23 20.97 -20.79
CA ALA A 169 22.14 21.61 -19.84
C ALA A 169 22.35 20.78 -18.56
N ARG A 170 21.38 19.93 -18.18
CA ARG A 170 21.44 19.05 -17.01
C ARG A 170 21.96 17.65 -17.34
N GLY A 171 22.14 17.31 -18.63
CA GLY A 171 22.48 15.96 -19.06
C GLY A 171 21.36 14.94 -18.79
N LEU A 172 20.11 15.41 -18.81
CA LEU A 172 18.91 14.61 -18.56
C LEU A 172 18.15 14.35 -19.87
N THR A 173 17.30 13.34 -19.83
CA THR A 173 16.37 12.95 -20.89
C THR A 173 14.94 13.03 -20.39
N ARG A 174 13.96 12.94 -21.29
CA ARG A 174 12.54 12.87 -20.89
C ARG A 174 12.22 11.62 -20.06
N SER A 175 13.00 10.55 -20.23
CA SER A 175 12.84 9.31 -19.48
C SER A 175 13.11 9.47 -17.98
N ASP A 176 13.94 10.44 -17.57
CA ASP A 176 14.22 10.74 -16.17
C ASP A 176 13.00 11.30 -15.39
N PHE A 177 11.95 11.71 -16.12
CA PHE A 177 10.72 12.27 -15.57
C PHE A 177 9.52 11.33 -15.75
N ASN A 178 9.79 10.06 -16.06
CA ASN A 178 8.75 9.04 -16.20
C ASN A 178 8.15 8.68 -14.85
N MET A 179 6.87 8.31 -14.89
CA MET A 179 6.15 7.73 -13.77
C MET A 179 6.29 6.21 -13.81
N ARG A 180 6.04 5.56 -12.67
CA ARG A 180 5.95 4.11 -12.60
C ARG A 180 4.52 3.65 -12.85
N VAL A 181 4.22 3.35 -14.13
CA VAL A 181 2.89 2.87 -14.54
C VAL A 181 2.97 1.37 -14.81
N GLY A 182 2.46 0.56 -13.89
CA GLY A 182 2.54 -0.88 -14.01
C GLY A 182 2.29 -1.56 -12.68
N GLN A 183 3.20 -2.43 -12.28
CA GLN A 183 3.08 -3.20 -11.05
C GLN A 183 3.97 -2.62 -9.96
N SER A 184 3.41 -2.54 -8.76
CA SER A 184 4.12 -2.16 -7.52
C SER A 184 5.02 -3.29 -7.03
N ALA A 185 6.17 -2.88 -6.48
CA ALA A 185 7.06 -3.77 -5.74
C ALA A 185 6.36 -4.25 -4.46
N LEU A 186 6.71 -5.48 -4.05
CA LEU A 186 6.09 -6.12 -2.92
C LEU A 186 7.01 -7.12 -2.24
N ARG A 187 6.91 -7.20 -0.92
CA ARG A 187 7.52 -8.25 -0.11
C ARG A 187 6.57 -8.66 1.01
N GLY A 188 6.34 -9.96 1.15
CA GLY A 188 5.40 -10.51 2.11
C GLY A 188 5.96 -11.73 2.84
N GLY A 189 5.58 -11.87 4.10
CA GLY A 189 5.81 -13.05 4.90
C GLY A 189 4.50 -13.48 5.56
N ARG A 190 4.22 -14.78 5.56
CA ARG A 190 3.03 -15.37 6.16
C ARG A 190 3.43 -16.61 6.95
N PHE A 191 2.86 -16.77 8.12
CA PHE A 191 2.94 -17.99 8.91
C PHE A 191 1.53 -18.42 9.29
N PHE A 192 1.28 -19.72 9.24
CA PHE A 192 0.00 -20.30 9.57
C PHE A 192 0.19 -21.63 10.26
N ALA A 193 -0.65 -21.91 11.25
CA ALA A 193 -0.72 -23.17 11.94
C ALA A 193 -2.15 -23.67 11.97
N ASN A 194 -2.33 -24.97 11.76
CA ASN A 194 -3.61 -25.64 11.95
C ASN A 194 -3.43 -26.90 12.80
N PHE A 195 -4.39 -27.13 13.68
CA PHE A 195 -4.30 -28.10 14.76
C PHE A 195 -5.61 -28.86 14.88
N SER A 196 -5.50 -30.16 15.16
CA SER A 196 -6.61 -31.02 15.56
C SER A 196 -6.11 -32.01 16.62
N LEU A 197 -6.91 -32.20 17.67
CA LEU A 197 -6.64 -33.12 18.75
C LEU A 197 -7.93 -33.86 19.13
N PRO A 198 -8.06 -35.12 18.70
CA PRO A 198 -9.11 -36.02 19.20
C PRO A 198 -8.94 -36.25 20.71
N LEU A 199 -9.96 -35.95 21.49
CA LEU A 199 -9.95 -36.04 22.95
C LEU A 199 -10.45 -37.39 23.47
N ASN A 200 -11.36 -38.03 22.74
CA ASN A 200 -11.93 -39.33 23.06
C ASN A 200 -12.21 -40.13 21.77
N ASP A 201 -12.65 -41.38 21.94
CA ASP A 201 -12.97 -42.26 20.80
C ASP A 201 -14.40 -42.02 20.27
N ASP A 202 -15.18 -41.20 20.99
CA ASP A 202 -16.56 -40.84 20.67
C ASP A 202 -16.66 -39.65 19.68
N GLY A 203 -15.52 -39.21 19.14
CA GLY A 203 -15.44 -38.18 18.11
C GLY A 203 -15.37 -36.75 18.63
N THR A 204 -15.13 -36.53 19.93
CA THR A 204 -14.81 -35.19 20.43
C THR A 204 -13.42 -34.76 19.97
N GLU A 205 -13.33 -33.61 19.31
CA GLU A 205 -12.10 -33.06 18.74
C GLU A 205 -11.98 -31.58 19.12
N LEU A 206 -10.82 -31.20 19.66
CA LEU A 206 -10.40 -29.80 19.76
C LEU A 206 -9.65 -29.44 18.47
N TYR A 207 -9.98 -28.30 17.87
CA TYR A 207 -9.31 -27.82 16.66
C TYR A 207 -8.96 -26.34 16.77
N SER A 208 -7.94 -25.90 16.04
CA SER A 208 -7.52 -24.50 16.04
C SER A 208 -6.81 -24.12 14.74
N PHE A 209 -6.94 -22.85 14.38
CA PHE A 209 -6.27 -22.22 13.24
C PHE A 209 -5.64 -20.90 13.69
N ALA A 210 -4.39 -20.66 13.37
CA ALA A 210 -3.70 -19.43 13.74
C ALA A 210 -2.91 -18.91 12.53
N GLY A 211 -3.02 -17.62 12.24
CA GLY A 211 -2.36 -16.98 11.11
C GLY A 211 -1.77 -15.64 11.48
N VAL A 212 -0.56 -15.37 10.99
CA VAL A 212 0.02 -14.03 11.00
C VAL A 212 0.62 -13.73 9.63
N SER A 213 0.44 -12.51 9.14
CA SER A 213 1.13 -12.04 7.94
C SER A 213 1.54 -10.59 8.05
N SER A 214 2.62 -10.27 7.35
CA SER A 214 3.05 -8.89 7.10
C SER A 214 3.43 -8.76 5.63
N ARG A 215 2.96 -7.69 5.01
CA ARG A 215 3.20 -7.40 3.60
C ARG A 215 3.51 -5.93 3.44
N VAL A 216 4.67 -5.64 2.87
CA VAL A 216 5.05 -4.28 2.48
C VAL A 216 4.98 -4.13 0.97
N GLY A 217 4.46 -3.01 0.50
CA GLY A 217 4.37 -2.68 -0.92
C GLY A 217 4.77 -1.24 -1.19
N ASN A 218 5.42 -1.00 -2.33
CA ASN A 218 5.83 0.33 -2.77
C ASN A 218 5.23 0.60 -4.15
N SER A 219 4.38 1.62 -4.25
CA SER A 219 3.89 2.19 -5.51
C SER A 219 4.37 3.63 -5.67
N ALA A 220 4.32 4.17 -6.88
CA ALA A 220 4.67 5.55 -7.15
C ALA A 220 3.45 6.32 -7.68
N GLY A 221 3.45 7.62 -7.42
CA GLY A 221 2.41 8.53 -7.89
C GLY A 221 2.67 9.11 -9.27
N PHE A 222 2.14 10.31 -9.46
CA PHE A 222 2.53 11.16 -10.58
C PHE A 222 3.77 11.97 -10.24
N TYR A 223 4.66 12.10 -11.22
CA TYR A 223 5.88 12.89 -11.09
C TYR A 223 5.52 14.36 -10.76
N ARG A 224 6.21 14.94 -9.79
CA ARG A 224 6.13 16.36 -9.45
C ARG A 224 7.18 17.09 -10.25
N LEU A 225 6.76 17.70 -11.35
CA LEU A 225 7.67 18.34 -12.30
C LEU A 225 8.19 19.67 -11.71
N PRO A 226 9.44 20.07 -12.01
CA PRO A 226 10.05 21.31 -11.51
C PRO A 226 9.22 22.58 -11.71
N SER A 227 8.52 22.68 -12.85
CA SER A 227 7.71 23.86 -13.20
C SER A 227 6.36 23.95 -12.47
N GLN A 228 6.00 22.96 -11.64
CA GLN A 228 4.71 22.89 -10.93
C GLN A 228 4.79 23.52 -9.54
N ASN A 229 3.70 24.15 -9.09
CA ASN A 229 3.57 24.72 -7.74
C ASN A 229 3.59 23.67 -6.61
N ARG A 230 3.51 22.39 -6.96
CA ARG A 230 3.57 21.25 -6.03
C ARG A 230 5.00 20.77 -5.77
N THR A 231 5.97 21.33 -6.49
CA THR A 231 7.39 21.05 -6.34
C THR A 231 8.04 22.22 -5.61
N TYR A 232 8.82 21.91 -4.58
CA TYR A 232 9.69 22.88 -3.93
C TYR A 232 11.11 22.62 -4.45
N THR A 233 11.49 23.37 -5.47
CA THR A 233 12.76 23.25 -6.22
C THR A 233 14.01 23.42 -5.36
N PRO A 234 14.03 24.20 -4.25
CA PRO A 234 15.16 24.18 -3.34
C PRO A 234 15.42 22.81 -2.68
N ALA A 235 14.40 21.97 -2.52
CA ALA A 235 14.57 20.59 -2.04
C ALA A 235 14.75 19.58 -3.19
N TYR A 236 14.04 19.79 -4.30
CA TYR A 236 14.05 18.90 -5.46
C TYR A 236 14.18 19.69 -6.77
N ILE A 237 15.40 20.08 -7.13
CA ILE A 237 15.66 20.96 -8.28
C ILE A 237 15.26 20.35 -9.65
N ASN A 238 15.15 19.02 -9.70
CA ASN A 238 14.67 18.24 -10.86
C ASN A 238 13.27 17.65 -10.61
N GLY A 239 12.57 18.11 -9.58
CA GLY A 239 11.33 17.48 -9.15
C GLY A 239 11.58 16.08 -8.59
N PHE A 240 10.50 15.33 -8.39
CA PHE A 240 10.57 14.03 -7.75
C PHE A 240 9.36 13.16 -8.08
N LEU A 241 9.51 11.84 -7.96
CA LEU A 241 8.44 10.87 -8.07
C LEU A 241 8.04 10.37 -6.68
N PRO A 242 6.93 10.87 -6.09
CA PRO A 242 6.51 10.46 -4.76
C PRO A 242 6.08 8.99 -4.70
N GLU A 243 6.34 8.37 -3.54
CA GLU A 243 6.10 6.95 -3.30
C GLU A 243 5.05 6.74 -2.22
N ILE A 244 4.15 5.79 -2.46
CA ILE A 244 3.19 5.28 -1.47
C ILE A 244 3.76 3.96 -0.96
N ASN A 245 4.24 3.95 0.27
CA ASN A 245 4.62 2.73 0.97
C ASN A 245 3.43 2.26 1.80
N SER A 246 3.10 0.99 1.64
CA SER A 246 2.00 0.33 2.35
C SER A 246 2.55 -0.77 3.22
N ALA A 247 2.05 -0.88 4.45
CA ALA A 247 2.32 -2.00 5.33
C ALA A 247 0.99 -2.60 5.78
N ILE A 248 0.76 -3.86 5.42
CA ILE A 248 -0.43 -4.61 5.78
C ILE A 248 -0.03 -5.69 6.78
N ASN A 249 -0.67 -5.71 7.94
CA ASN A 249 -0.44 -6.71 8.97
C ASN A 249 -1.76 -7.42 9.27
N ASP A 250 -1.74 -8.76 9.26
CA ASP A 250 -2.90 -9.59 9.57
C ASP A 250 -2.59 -10.53 10.72
N LYS A 251 -3.58 -10.73 11.59
CA LYS A 251 -3.56 -11.74 12.65
C LYS A 251 -4.92 -12.41 12.71
N SER A 252 -4.94 -13.73 12.79
CA SER A 252 -6.17 -14.49 12.98
C SER A 252 -5.92 -15.64 13.95
N PHE A 253 -6.89 -15.91 14.81
CA PHE A 253 -6.90 -17.04 15.71
C PHE A 253 -8.31 -17.59 15.84
N SER A 254 -8.46 -18.87 15.56
CA SER A 254 -9.69 -19.62 15.71
C SER A 254 -9.44 -20.82 16.61
N VAL A 255 -10.37 -21.09 17.50
CA VAL A 255 -10.39 -22.30 18.33
C VAL A 255 -11.81 -22.81 18.39
N GLY A 256 -11.96 -24.13 18.32
CA GLY A 256 -13.26 -24.76 18.47
C GLY A 256 -13.16 -26.15 19.03
N ILE A 257 -14.26 -26.62 19.56
CA ILE A 257 -14.45 -27.98 20.03
C ILE A 257 -15.71 -28.52 19.38
N LYS A 258 -15.61 -29.69 18.78
CA LYS A 258 -16.76 -30.40 18.23
C LYS A 258 -16.84 -31.81 18.76
N GLY A 259 -18.02 -32.38 18.77
CA GLY A 259 -18.25 -33.76 19.20
C GLY A 259 -19.73 -34.08 19.29
N LYS A 260 -20.04 -35.23 19.88
CA LYS A 260 -21.42 -35.68 20.07
C LYS A 260 -21.91 -35.47 21.50
N VAL A 261 -23.10 -34.91 21.62
CA VAL A 261 -23.87 -34.86 22.86
C VAL A 261 -25.13 -35.68 22.65
N SER A 262 -25.17 -36.90 23.21
CA SER A 262 -26.16 -37.92 22.80
C SER A 262 -26.02 -38.17 21.28
N ASP A 263 -27.11 -38.13 20.53
CA ASP A 263 -27.10 -38.30 19.07
C ASP A 263 -26.88 -37.00 18.28
N TRP A 264 -26.62 -35.87 18.94
CA TRP A 264 -26.48 -34.57 18.28
C TRP A 264 -25.00 -34.23 18.08
N ASP A 265 -24.64 -33.85 16.87
CA ASP A 265 -23.35 -33.24 16.54
C ASP A 265 -23.39 -31.77 16.98
N VAL A 266 -22.43 -31.37 17.80
CA VAL A 266 -22.30 -30.01 18.34
C VAL A 266 -20.91 -29.49 18.00
N ASP A 267 -20.83 -28.30 17.42
CA ASP A 267 -19.59 -27.56 17.19
C ASP A 267 -19.69 -26.18 17.85
N PHE A 268 -18.76 -25.87 18.72
CA PHE A 268 -18.63 -24.56 19.34
C PHE A 268 -17.27 -23.97 18.99
N SER A 269 -17.25 -22.77 18.42
CA SER A 269 -16.02 -22.10 18.01
C SER A 269 -16.02 -20.61 18.30
N ASN A 270 -14.81 -20.07 18.45
CA ASN A 270 -14.56 -18.65 18.48
C ASN A 270 -13.42 -18.31 17.52
N THR A 271 -13.60 -17.24 16.76
CA THR A 271 -12.62 -16.71 15.82
C THR A 271 -12.42 -15.23 16.06
N TYR A 272 -11.17 -14.83 16.28
CA TYR A 272 -10.73 -13.45 16.30
C TYR A 272 -9.82 -13.16 15.11
N GLY A 273 -10.04 -12.03 14.43
CA GLY A 273 -9.20 -11.54 13.35
C GLY A 273 -8.96 -10.04 13.47
N LYS A 274 -7.75 -9.60 13.12
CA LYS A 274 -7.40 -8.19 12.96
C LYS A 274 -6.56 -7.99 11.70
N ASN A 275 -6.92 -6.99 10.90
CA ASN A 275 -6.15 -6.50 9.77
C ASN A 275 -5.84 -5.02 9.98
N GLU A 276 -4.60 -4.62 9.71
CA GLU A 276 -4.14 -3.22 9.74
C GLU A 276 -3.51 -2.88 8.39
N PHE A 277 -3.86 -1.73 7.84
CA PHE A 277 -3.26 -1.17 6.62
C PHE A 277 -2.74 0.23 6.94
N LEU A 278 -1.42 0.38 6.97
CA LEU A 278 -0.71 1.62 7.26
C LEU A 278 -0.03 2.18 6.01
N TYR A 279 0.07 3.51 5.93
CA TYR A 279 0.67 4.23 4.81
C TYR A 279 1.82 5.12 5.28
N THR A 280 2.97 4.98 4.63
CA THR A 280 4.09 5.91 4.76
C THR A 280 4.40 6.48 3.38
N ILE A 281 4.34 7.80 3.25
CA ILE A 281 4.60 8.46 1.98
C ILE A 281 6.07 8.85 1.94
N GLY A 282 6.80 8.33 0.94
CA GLY A 282 8.24 8.52 0.78
C GLY A 282 8.57 9.31 -0.48
N ASN A 283 9.83 9.75 -0.58
CA ASN A 283 10.31 10.62 -1.66
C ASN A 283 9.32 11.75 -1.96
N THR A 284 8.81 12.38 -0.90
CA THR A 284 7.68 13.30 -0.98
C THR A 284 8.05 14.64 -0.37
N PHE A 285 7.08 15.53 -0.32
CA PHE A 285 7.20 16.85 0.28
C PHE A 285 5.81 17.40 0.56
N ASN A 286 5.64 18.16 1.62
CA ASN A 286 4.53 19.11 1.74
C ASN A 286 5.02 20.47 1.23
N ALA A 287 4.65 20.81 0.00
CA ALA A 287 5.11 22.02 -0.68
C ALA A 287 4.79 23.29 0.12
N SER A 288 3.67 23.30 0.86
CA SER A 288 3.28 24.46 1.64
C SER A 288 4.19 24.74 2.85
N MET A 289 4.91 23.73 3.35
CA MET A 289 5.88 23.85 4.45
C MET A 289 7.26 24.38 3.99
N GLN A 290 7.52 24.47 2.69
CA GLN A 290 8.80 24.94 2.14
C GLN A 290 9.99 24.19 2.77
N SER A 291 11.07 24.87 3.16
CA SER A 291 12.27 24.28 3.77
C SER A 291 12.02 23.50 5.07
N ALA A 292 10.87 23.69 5.73
CA ALA A 292 10.53 22.95 6.95
C ALA A 292 9.96 21.55 6.68
N SER A 293 9.65 21.21 5.43
CA SER A 293 9.01 19.94 5.08
C SER A 293 9.98 18.75 5.18
N PRO A 294 9.60 17.65 5.84
CA PRO A 294 10.34 16.39 5.71
C PRO A 294 10.09 15.74 4.33
N THR A 295 10.93 14.76 4.00
CA THR A 295 10.83 14.00 2.74
C THR A 295 10.08 12.67 2.87
N THR A 296 9.58 12.39 4.07
CA THR A 296 8.78 11.21 4.42
C THR A 296 7.69 11.60 5.41
N PHE A 297 6.49 11.06 5.26
CA PHE A 297 5.39 11.28 6.20
C PHE A 297 4.68 9.99 6.60
N ASP A 298 4.31 9.87 7.88
CA ASP A 298 3.29 8.90 8.30
C ASP A 298 1.91 9.44 7.87
N ALA A 299 1.28 8.78 6.91
CA ALA A 299 0.00 9.19 6.37
C ALA A 299 -1.18 8.52 7.08
N GLY A 300 -0.94 7.75 8.14
CA GLY A 300 -1.96 7.07 8.91
C GLY A 300 -2.39 5.75 8.27
N GLY A 301 -3.63 5.34 8.52
CA GLY A 301 -4.11 4.05 8.04
C GLY A 301 -5.47 3.67 8.59
N PHE A 302 -5.81 2.40 8.48
CA PHE A 302 -7.04 1.86 9.06
C PHE A 302 -6.83 0.44 9.59
N SER A 303 -7.67 0.07 10.53
CA SER A 303 -7.71 -1.24 11.17
C SER A 303 -9.13 -1.76 11.18
N PHE A 304 -9.27 -3.05 10.91
CA PHE A 304 -10.51 -3.80 11.08
C PHE A 304 -10.26 -4.98 12.01
N ALA A 305 -11.09 -5.13 13.04
CA ALA A 305 -11.08 -6.26 13.96
C ALA A 305 -12.46 -6.90 14.03
N GLN A 306 -12.50 -8.22 14.13
CA GLN A 306 -13.73 -9.00 14.24
C GLN A 306 -13.55 -10.13 15.25
N ASN A 307 -14.55 -10.33 16.10
CA ASN A 307 -14.68 -11.51 16.95
C ASN A 307 -16.03 -12.17 16.64
N THR A 308 -16.00 -13.45 16.25
CA THR A 308 -17.17 -14.26 15.94
C THR A 308 -17.20 -15.49 16.83
N THR A 309 -18.29 -15.71 17.54
CA THR A 309 -18.58 -16.94 18.27
C THR A 309 -19.70 -17.69 17.58
N ASN A 310 -19.49 -18.97 17.29
CA ASN A 310 -20.45 -19.83 16.63
C ASN A 310 -20.78 -21.04 17.50
N LEU A 311 -22.06 -21.40 17.49
CA LEU A 311 -22.57 -22.66 18.01
C LEU A 311 -23.44 -23.29 16.93
N ASP A 312 -23.04 -24.45 16.45
CA ASP A 312 -23.77 -25.22 15.45
C ASP A 312 -24.18 -26.56 16.03
N ILE A 313 -25.45 -26.92 15.85
CA ILE A 313 -26.03 -28.17 16.36
C ILE A 313 -26.78 -28.84 15.22
N SER A 314 -26.49 -30.11 14.98
CA SER A 314 -27.16 -30.88 13.95
C SER A 314 -27.38 -32.34 14.33
N LYS A 315 -28.38 -32.97 13.70
CA LYS A 315 -28.63 -34.40 13.80
C LYS A 315 -29.21 -34.92 12.49
N PHE A 316 -28.58 -35.96 11.97
CA PHE A 316 -29.05 -36.69 10.80
C PHE A 316 -29.86 -37.93 11.21
N TYR A 317 -31.04 -38.09 10.62
CA TYR A 317 -31.96 -39.20 10.81
C TYR A 317 -31.98 -40.06 9.55
N GLU A 318 -31.20 -41.14 9.55
CA GLU A 318 -31.03 -42.02 8.37
C GLU A 318 -32.34 -42.73 7.98
N ASP A 319 -33.10 -43.22 8.96
CA ASP A 319 -34.33 -44.01 8.74
C ASP A 319 -35.57 -43.16 8.40
N THR A 320 -35.47 -41.84 8.44
CA THR A 320 -36.60 -40.93 8.21
C THR A 320 -36.54 -40.37 6.80
N MET A 321 -37.57 -40.64 5.99
CA MET A 321 -37.73 -40.07 4.64
C MET A 321 -36.51 -40.23 3.69
N SER A 322 -35.78 -41.36 3.80
CA SER A 322 -34.53 -41.62 3.04
C SER A 322 -33.36 -40.70 3.42
N GLY A 323 -33.35 -40.18 4.65
CA GLY A 323 -32.33 -39.28 5.19
C GLY A 323 -32.90 -37.89 5.44
N PHE A 324 -33.11 -37.55 6.72
CA PHE A 324 -33.61 -36.24 7.15
C PHE A 324 -32.60 -35.56 8.09
N ASN A 325 -32.18 -34.34 7.78
CA ASN A 325 -31.26 -33.58 8.62
C ASN A 325 -31.97 -32.43 9.34
N VAL A 326 -31.74 -32.30 10.64
CA VAL A 326 -32.14 -31.13 11.42
C VAL A 326 -30.87 -30.40 11.84
N ALA A 327 -30.76 -29.10 11.54
CA ALA A 327 -29.66 -28.26 11.96
C ALA A 327 -30.17 -26.89 12.43
N PHE A 328 -29.54 -26.35 13.46
CA PHE A 328 -29.75 -24.99 13.95
C PHE A 328 -28.47 -24.48 14.61
N GLY A 329 -28.29 -23.17 14.62
CA GLY A 329 -27.10 -22.56 15.20
C GLY A 329 -27.34 -21.13 15.66
N ALA A 330 -26.35 -20.58 16.36
CA ALA A 330 -26.32 -19.20 16.80
C ALA A 330 -24.94 -18.61 16.55
N GLU A 331 -24.91 -17.44 15.92
CA GLU A 331 -23.70 -16.63 15.73
C GLU A 331 -23.80 -15.35 16.55
N TYR A 332 -22.72 -15.01 17.25
CA TYR A 332 -22.53 -13.69 17.85
C TYR A 332 -21.26 -13.06 17.29
N ARG A 333 -21.42 -11.93 16.59
CA ARG A 333 -20.34 -11.22 15.90
C ARG A 333 -20.21 -9.79 16.42
N VAL A 334 -18.98 -9.39 16.75
CA VAL A 334 -18.62 -8.02 17.11
C VAL A 334 -17.50 -7.55 16.20
N GLU A 335 -17.69 -6.39 15.59
CA GLU A 335 -16.75 -5.78 14.64
C GLU A 335 -16.32 -4.40 15.13
N THR A 336 -15.09 -4.02 14.84
CA THR A 336 -14.53 -2.70 15.16
C THR A 336 -13.71 -2.22 13.97
N TYR A 337 -14.02 -1.01 13.51
CA TYR A 337 -13.26 -0.32 12.48
C TYR A 337 -12.66 0.95 13.06
N GLU A 338 -11.38 1.18 12.80
CA GLU A 338 -10.62 2.31 13.31
C GLU A 338 -9.83 2.96 12.17
N ILE A 339 -9.77 4.30 12.17
CA ILE A 339 -8.92 5.08 11.26
C ILE A 339 -7.82 5.70 12.11
N TYR A 340 -6.58 5.49 11.71
CA TYR A 340 -5.41 6.14 12.28
C TYR A 340 -5.15 7.42 11.51
N ALA A 341 -5.18 8.56 12.20
CA ALA A 341 -4.74 9.82 11.61
C ALA A 341 -3.24 9.74 11.27
N GLY A 342 -2.86 10.35 10.15
CA GLY A 342 -1.46 10.61 9.84
C GLY A 342 -0.89 11.71 10.72
N GLU A 343 0.42 11.95 10.61
CA GLU A 343 1.02 13.10 11.26
C GLU A 343 0.55 14.42 10.59
N GLU A 344 0.55 15.53 11.33
CA GLU A 344 -0.05 16.80 10.88
C GLU A 344 0.48 17.25 9.50
N GLY A 345 1.80 17.20 9.30
CA GLY A 345 2.43 17.60 8.04
C GLY A 345 1.99 16.78 6.82
N SER A 346 1.45 15.57 7.03
CA SER A 346 0.97 14.68 5.96
C SER A 346 -0.35 15.16 5.34
N TYR A 347 -1.16 15.94 6.06
CA TYR A 347 -2.47 16.40 5.59
C TYR A 347 -2.67 17.92 5.67
N ALA A 348 -1.95 18.62 6.53
CA ALA A 348 -2.12 20.04 6.76
C ALA A 348 -1.55 20.91 5.63
N GLN A 349 -2.10 22.11 5.48
CA GLN A 349 -1.58 23.16 4.62
C GLN A 349 -1.07 24.33 5.47
N TYR A 350 0.03 24.96 5.05
CA TYR A 350 0.72 25.98 5.83
C TYR A 350 0.76 27.34 5.10
N THR A 351 0.72 28.41 5.89
CA THR A 351 0.97 29.78 5.43
C THR A 351 2.46 30.00 5.13
N ALA A 352 2.81 31.14 4.53
CA ALA A 352 4.22 31.52 4.32
C ALA A 352 5.02 31.62 5.64
N ASP A 353 4.36 31.99 6.74
CA ASP A 353 4.96 32.07 8.08
C ASP A 353 5.05 30.71 8.79
N GLY A 354 4.71 29.61 8.11
CA GLY A 354 4.77 28.25 8.66
C GLY A 354 3.64 27.93 9.65
N GLN A 355 2.53 28.68 9.63
CA GLN A 355 1.36 28.40 10.46
C GLN A 355 0.41 27.45 9.74
N VAL A 356 -0.17 26.48 10.46
CA VAL A 356 -1.24 25.65 9.94
C VAL A 356 -2.44 26.53 9.57
N ILE A 357 -3.00 26.29 8.38
CA ILE A 357 -4.22 26.95 7.91
C ILE A 357 -5.42 26.28 8.57
N THR A 358 -6.11 27.03 9.42
CA THR A 358 -7.35 26.59 10.08
C THR A 358 -8.51 27.55 9.82
N LEU A 359 -8.24 28.71 9.22
CA LEU A 359 -9.23 29.77 8.96
C LEU A 359 -9.27 30.12 7.47
N PRO A 360 -10.46 30.40 6.90
CA PRO A 360 -10.60 30.83 5.50
C PRO A 360 -9.86 32.13 5.16
N SER A 361 -9.48 32.94 6.15
CA SER A 361 -8.75 34.20 5.96
C SER A 361 -7.24 34.01 5.81
N GLN A 362 -6.72 32.82 6.12
CA GLN A 362 -5.30 32.50 5.97
C GLN A 362 -5.02 32.05 4.54
N ASN A 363 -3.92 32.53 3.96
CA ASN A 363 -3.49 32.14 2.63
C ASN A 363 -2.35 31.12 2.71
N PRO A 364 -2.33 30.12 1.82
CA PRO A 364 -1.19 29.22 1.72
C PRO A 364 0.06 29.94 1.24
N SER A 365 1.21 29.36 1.56
CA SER A 365 2.44 29.77 0.90
C SER A 365 2.30 29.61 -0.62
N VAL A 366 2.97 30.49 -1.37
CA VAL A 366 2.93 30.53 -2.83
C VAL A 366 4.31 30.23 -3.42
N ASP A 367 4.37 29.94 -4.71
CA ASP A 367 5.62 29.93 -5.47
C ASP A 367 5.92 31.31 -6.08
N PHE A 368 7.03 31.43 -6.81
CA PHE A 368 7.42 32.66 -7.51
C PHE A 368 6.34 33.20 -8.45
N PHE A 369 5.45 32.35 -8.96
CA PHE A 369 4.35 32.71 -9.85
C PHE A 369 3.04 33.01 -9.10
N ASP A 370 3.12 33.22 -7.78
CA ASP A 370 1.99 33.45 -6.87
C ASP A 370 0.93 32.31 -6.89
N ARG A 371 1.34 31.10 -7.29
CA ARG A 371 0.47 29.93 -7.27
C ARG A 371 0.51 29.31 -5.88
N ALA A 372 -0.66 29.17 -5.27
CA ALA A 372 -0.84 28.51 -3.98
C ALA A 372 -0.19 27.11 -3.97
N ARG A 373 0.66 26.83 -2.99
CA ARG A 373 1.26 25.52 -2.79
C ARG A 373 0.27 24.60 -2.08
N PRO A 374 0.03 23.38 -2.59
CA PRO A 374 -0.88 22.45 -1.92
C PRO A 374 -0.31 22.00 -0.56
N GLY A 375 -1.20 21.73 0.38
CA GLY A 375 -0.88 21.06 1.63
C GLY A 375 -0.73 19.54 1.49
N GLY A 376 -0.24 18.94 2.56
CA GLY A 376 -0.07 17.51 2.73
C GLY A 376 1.08 16.90 1.92
N SER A 377 1.40 15.66 2.26
CA SER A 377 2.36 14.83 1.53
C SER A 377 1.90 14.64 0.08
N GLN A 378 2.80 14.90 -0.87
CA GLN A 378 2.50 14.70 -2.28
C GLN A 378 2.37 13.22 -2.64
N VAL A 379 1.39 12.98 -3.53
CA VAL A 379 0.70 11.74 -3.95
C VAL A 379 -0.50 11.36 -3.11
N PHE A 380 -0.35 11.28 -1.80
CA PHE A 380 -1.42 10.90 -0.88
C PHE A 380 -1.32 11.77 0.36
N PRO A 381 -2.21 12.76 0.51
CA PRO A 381 -2.39 13.44 1.78
C PRO A 381 -2.89 12.43 2.81
N GLY A 382 -2.29 12.41 4.00
CA GLY A 382 -2.64 11.46 5.05
C GLY A 382 -4.07 11.63 5.58
N PHE A 383 -4.50 10.67 6.40
CA PHE A 383 -5.79 10.75 7.07
C PHE A 383 -5.78 11.89 8.10
N SER A 384 -6.69 12.86 7.95
CA SER A 384 -6.90 13.89 8.96
C SER A 384 -7.75 13.37 10.12
N PRO A 385 -7.62 13.93 11.34
CA PRO A 385 -8.48 13.61 12.48
C PRO A 385 -9.98 13.83 12.26
#